data_AF-A0A7S2HQK3-F1
#
_entry.id   AF-A0A7S2HQK3-F1
#
_cell.length_a   1.000
_cell.length_b   1.000
_cell.length_c   1.000
_cell.angle_alpha   90.00
_cell.angle_beta   90.00
_cell.angle_gamma   90.00
#
_symmetry.space_group_name_H-M   'P 1'
#
loop_
_entity.id
_entity.type
_entity.pdbx_description
1 polymer ?
#
loop_
_entity_poly.entity_id
_entity_poly.type
_entity_poly.pdbx_seq_one_letter_code
_entity_poly.pdbx_strand_id
1 'polypeptide(L)'
;MKDDDTDWFTDAANALDAWKPEVMVSSSLIAGWCQQYIYQRNNKLPNVAVNYQPQCIPSNDYSPIPLARVELEAGQPLMAKWVMSLQFQAKMYEDGRTAAKEAGCSQDDLDNIPGGEKAFHDMFRQDMLVTPALMAYSEAFWAAPSDWTTSGIIITGRWAINKEEQESVSKQGGGSFFNVGSDLQRCEDFIKKGPAPACIGWGSMSVKSDEHMAVLAVRSLQIAGQRGVIVAGWAGLSSESLKGADNEEELIKYCDENIFFMKAAPHEWLFPQCSCAVHHGGIGTTQASLGAGTPTIVTPVFADQMDIAQRMTDKKWGVGTNRLPTLTPEDLGAAIKKVVSDPTYKARTTELAAKMAKEDGCKRAVEILEGIYAEVQSGKYWEKAVAFESGLKEIRVKQRKLTLEQKMAGYNVELSKRFPELKAWNDIQMAVFSEMVGLLGKGLLWYVKGSKCLARAGEKLKSDEVGRYQEFTFLEVLEQKGSRLHVRRKKGFGPEEGWVSSEVKGVEIVAKVENVPSISVIVAESYKKLFSDIM
;
A
#
# COMPACT_ATOMS: atom_id res chain seq x y z
N MET A 1 -12.43 18.45 -16.71
CA MET A 1 -11.70 17.35 -17.37
C MET A 1 -12.71 16.35 -17.91
N LYS A 2 -13.44 16.76 -18.94
CA LYS A 2 -14.02 15.87 -19.94
C LYS A 2 -13.44 16.35 -21.25
N ASP A 3 -13.05 15.39 -22.08
CA ASP A 3 -12.77 15.51 -23.51
C ASP A 3 -11.84 16.65 -23.92
N ASP A 4 -10.56 16.33 -24.05
CA ASP A 4 -9.75 16.86 -25.16
C ASP A 4 -8.67 15.81 -25.48
N ASP A 5 -8.64 15.38 -26.75
CA ASP A 5 -7.63 14.55 -27.42
C ASP A 5 -6.23 15.23 -27.44
N THR A 6 -5.77 15.73 -26.29
CA THR A 6 -4.38 16.13 -26.12
C THR A 6 -3.62 14.90 -25.69
N ASP A 7 -2.70 14.45 -26.55
CA ASP A 7 -1.69 13.48 -26.20
C ASP A 7 -0.76 14.12 -25.16
N TRP A 8 -1.23 14.12 -23.91
CA TRP A 8 -0.55 14.71 -22.77
C TRP A 8 0.86 14.15 -22.62
N PHE A 9 1.09 12.92 -23.10
CA PHE A 9 2.39 12.28 -23.11
C PHE A 9 3.34 13.00 -24.08
N THR A 10 2.88 13.27 -25.30
CA THR A 10 3.65 14.04 -26.30
C THR A 10 3.89 15.47 -25.86
N ASP A 11 2.89 16.12 -25.26
CA ASP A 11 3.02 17.50 -24.75
C ASP A 11 4.00 17.59 -23.58
N ALA A 12 4.00 16.62 -22.66
CA ALA A 12 4.96 16.56 -21.56
C ALA A 12 6.40 16.32 -22.05
N ALA A 13 6.60 15.43 -23.03
CA ALA A 13 7.90 15.19 -23.63
C ALA A 13 8.44 16.43 -24.35
N ASN A 14 7.59 17.08 -25.17
CA ASN A 14 7.94 18.33 -25.86
C ASN A 14 8.25 19.47 -24.88
N ALA A 15 7.50 19.58 -23.77
CA ALA A 15 7.75 20.57 -22.73
C ALA A 15 9.10 20.33 -22.02
N LEU A 16 9.45 19.07 -21.73
CA LEU A 16 10.75 18.73 -21.14
C LEU A 16 11.91 19.07 -22.09
N ASP A 17 11.79 18.74 -23.38
CA ASP A 17 12.80 19.08 -24.40
C ASP A 17 12.98 20.59 -24.61
N ALA A 18 11.89 21.35 -24.50
CA ALA A 18 11.94 22.81 -24.58
C ALA A 18 12.58 23.44 -23.32
N TRP A 19 12.26 22.91 -22.14
CA TRP A 19 12.72 23.47 -20.86
C TRP A 19 14.18 23.14 -20.53
N LYS A 20 14.67 21.95 -20.92
CA LYS A 20 16.04 21.45 -20.65
C LYS A 20 16.42 21.49 -19.16
N PRO A 21 15.72 20.73 -18.30
CA PRO A 21 16.03 20.69 -16.88
C PRO A 21 17.45 20.22 -16.58
N GLU A 22 18.07 20.79 -15.56
CA GLU A 22 19.38 20.36 -15.04
C GLU A 22 19.26 19.35 -13.89
N VAL A 23 18.11 19.34 -13.20
CA VAL A 23 17.74 18.37 -12.15
C VAL A 23 16.26 18.07 -12.30
N MET A 24 15.89 16.80 -12.20
CA MET A 24 14.50 16.36 -12.16
C MET A 24 14.07 15.96 -10.75
N VAL A 25 12.79 16.18 -10.45
CA VAL A 25 12.12 15.69 -9.25
C VAL A 25 10.93 14.86 -9.70
N SER A 26 10.96 13.56 -9.44
CA SER A 26 9.92 12.63 -9.90
C SER A 26 9.20 11.96 -8.74
N SER A 27 7.88 11.79 -8.85
CA SER A 27 7.10 11.06 -7.84
C SER A 27 6.95 9.57 -8.19
N SER A 28 6.85 8.74 -7.16
CA SER A 28 6.68 7.29 -7.25
C SER A 28 5.23 6.83 -7.45
N LEU A 29 4.36 7.59 -8.15
CA LEU A 29 3.00 7.11 -8.44
C LEU A 29 2.93 6.41 -9.80
N ILE A 30 2.56 5.13 -9.74
CA ILE A 30 2.76 3.99 -10.66
C ILE A 30 2.50 4.23 -12.17
N ALA A 31 1.82 5.31 -12.57
CA ALA A 31 1.38 5.49 -13.96
C ALA A 31 2.32 6.33 -14.87
N GLY A 32 3.23 7.14 -14.31
CA GLY A 32 4.11 8.04 -15.10
C GLY A 32 5.50 7.48 -15.46
N TRP A 33 5.76 6.22 -15.11
CA TRP A 33 7.10 5.73 -14.76
C TRP A 33 8.05 5.50 -15.92
N CYS A 34 7.56 5.14 -17.10
CA CYS A 34 8.46 4.77 -18.18
C CYS A 34 9.11 6.01 -18.82
N GLN A 35 8.35 7.05 -19.17
CA GLN A 35 8.88 8.17 -19.96
C GLN A 35 9.77 9.12 -19.17
N GLN A 36 9.42 9.51 -17.93
CA GLN A 36 10.29 10.37 -17.12
C GLN A 36 11.62 9.69 -16.82
N TYR A 37 11.57 8.39 -16.54
CA TYR A 37 12.78 7.58 -16.33
C TYR A 37 13.60 7.40 -17.61
N ILE A 38 12.95 7.14 -18.75
CA ILE A 38 13.60 7.07 -20.07
C ILE A 38 14.23 8.42 -20.43
N TYR A 39 13.50 9.52 -20.27
CA TYR A 39 13.98 10.89 -20.51
C TYR A 39 15.18 11.23 -19.64
N GLN A 40 15.07 10.96 -18.33
CA GLN A 40 16.16 11.13 -17.38
C GLN A 40 17.40 10.36 -17.84
N ARG A 41 17.24 9.09 -18.19
CA ARG A 41 18.34 8.21 -18.56
C ARG A 41 18.99 8.63 -19.88
N ASN A 42 18.18 8.98 -20.87
CA ASN A 42 18.67 9.42 -22.19
C ASN A 42 19.44 10.73 -22.09
N ASN A 43 19.00 11.64 -21.21
CA ASN A 43 19.63 12.94 -20.99
C ASN A 43 20.62 12.95 -19.81
N LYS A 44 20.83 11.81 -19.16
CA LYS A 44 21.69 11.62 -17.98
C LYS A 44 21.40 12.59 -16.82
N LEU A 45 20.15 12.95 -16.59
CA LEU A 45 19.79 13.95 -15.59
C LEU A 45 19.85 13.40 -14.15
N PRO A 46 20.35 14.18 -13.18
CA PRO A 46 20.11 13.94 -11.76
C PRO A 46 18.61 13.87 -11.49
N ASN A 47 18.15 12.85 -10.76
CA ASN A 47 16.74 12.70 -10.40
C ASN A 47 16.57 12.47 -8.91
N VAL A 48 15.76 13.30 -8.27
CA VAL A 48 15.39 13.18 -6.87
C VAL A 48 14.02 12.52 -6.81
N ALA A 49 13.98 11.29 -6.31
CA ALA A 49 12.73 10.55 -6.16
C ALA A 49 11.96 11.08 -4.94
N VAL A 50 10.65 11.25 -5.09
CA VAL A 50 9.73 11.64 -4.01
C VAL A 50 8.73 10.52 -3.80
N ASN A 51 8.69 10.02 -2.57
CA ASN A 51 7.77 8.97 -2.16
C ASN A 51 6.90 9.46 -1.00
N TYR A 52 5.62 9.12 -1.03
CA TYR A 52 4.72 9.39 0.08
C TYR A 52 4.44 8.15 0.94
N GLN A 53 4.72 6.96 0.40
CA GLN A 53 4.38 5.69 1.02
C GLN A 53 5.64 5.00 1.56
N PRO A 54 5.88 4.98 2.88
CA PRO A 54 7.04 4.28 3.46
C PRO A 54 7.01 2.78 3.14
N GLN A 55 5.82 2.18 3.02
CA GLN A 55 5.65 0.75 2.72
C GLN A 55 6.02 0.36 1.29
N CYS A 56 6.46 1.29 0.45
CA CYS A 56 7.12 0.98 -0.81
C CYS A 56 8.59 0.58 -0.59
N ILE A 57 9.19 0.93 0.55
CA ILE A 57 10.61 0.71 0.84
C ILE A 57 10.80 -0.44 1.86
N PRO A 58 11.61 -1.47 1.55
CA PRO A 58 11.86 -2.60 2.44
C PRO A 58 12.26 -2.20 3.85
N SER A 59 11.64 -2.86 4.82
CA SER A 59 11.90 -2.66 6.24
C SER A 59 11.39 -3.83 7.10
N ASN A 60 12.05 -4.09 8.23
CA ASN A 60 11.58 -4.98 9.29
C ASN A 60 10.41 -4.39 10.11
N ASP A 61 10.18 -3.07 10.05
CA ASP A 61 9.24 -2.38 10.93
C ASP A 61 7.80 -2.33 10.37
N TYR A 62 7.62 -2.48 9.05
CA TYR A 62 6.29 -2.55 8.42
C TYR A 62 6.24 -3.47 7.19
N SER A 63 5.04 -3.95 6.88
CA SER A 63 4.75 -4.82 5.74
C SER A 63 4.78 -4.03 4.42
N PRO A 64 5.16 -4.64 3.28
CA PRO A 64 4.97 -4.01 1.98
C PRO A 64 3.48 -3.86 1.65
N ILE A 65 3.16 -2.79 0.91
CA ILE A 65 1.82 -2.41 0.48
C ILE A 65 0.94 -3.58 0.00
N PRO A 66 1.36 -4.41 -0.98
CA PRO A 66 0.50 -5.48 -1.46
C PRO A 66 0.23 -6.53 -0.40
N LEU A 67 1.14 -6.76 0.55
CA LEU A 67 1.05 -7.91 1.47
C LEU A 67 0.73 -7.54 2.91
N ALA A 68 0.33 -6.28 3.17
CA ALA A 68 -0.06 -5.76 4.50
C ALA A 68 -0.88 -6.76 5.32
N ARG A 69 -1.82 -7.46 4.69
CA ARG A 69 -2.77 -8.38 5.35
C ARG A 69 -2.49 -9.87 5.18
N VAL A 70 -1.39 -10.23 4.50
CA VAL A 70 -0.98 -11.64 4.45
C VAL A 70 -0.65 -12.08 5.87
N GLU A 71 -1.35 -13.09 6.38
CA GLU A 71 -0.92 -13.73 7.62
C GLU A 71 0.40 -14.44 7.34
N LEU A 72 1.37 -14.24 8.22
CA LEU A 72 2.59 -15.01 8.21
C LEU A 72 2.40 -16.25 9.08
N GLU A 73 3.09 -17.34 8.75
CA GLU A 73 3.16 -18.46 9.69
C GLU A 73 3.80 -17.99 11.00
N ALA A 74 3.40 -18.60 12.11
CA ALA A 74 3.93 -18.24 13.43
C ALA A 74 5.47 -18.24 13.45
N GLY A 75 6.06 -17.14 13.91
CA GLY A 75 7.51 -16.98 14.00
C GLY A 75 8.22 -16.53 12.71
N GLN A 76 7.51 -16.36 11.59
CA GLN A 76 8.10 -15.75 10.40
C GLN A 76 8.21 -14.23 10.57
N PRO A 77 9.36 -13.61 10.21
CA PRO A 77 9.56 -12.18 10.34
C PRO A 77 8.84 -11.42 9.22
N LEU A 78 8.59 -10.13 9.45
CA LEU A 78 7.90 -9.25 8.52
C LEU A 78 8.62 -9.15 7.16
N MET A 79 9.95 -9.26 7.17
CA MET A 79 10.79 -9.32 5.97
C MET A 79 10.42 -10.46 5.01
N ALA A 80 9.77 -11.53 5.49
CA ALA A 80 9.23 -12.58 4.62
C ALA A 80 8.17 -12.01 3.65
N LYS A 81 7.36 -11.05 4.09
CA LYS A 81 6.42 -10.35 3.20
C LYS A 81 7.16 -9.51 2.16
N TRP A 82 8.28 -8.90 2.51
CA TRP A 82 9.09 -8.17 1.53
C TRP A 82 9.61 -9.07 0.42
N VAL A 83 10.10 -10.26 0.75
CA VAL A 83 10.51 -11.26 -0.25
C VAL A 83 9.34 -11.67 -1.15
N MET A 84 8.19 -11.97 -0.55
CA MET A 84 6.99 -12.30 -1.31
C MET A 84 6.55 -11.14 -2.23
N SER A 85 6.63 -9.90 -1.74
CA SER A 85 6.29 -8.71 -2.52
C SER A 85 7.28 -8.50 -3.68
N LEU A 86 8.56 -8.78 -3.47
CA LEU A 86 9.57 -8.74 -4.54
C LEU A 86 9.23 -9.71 -5.67
N GLN A 87 8.86 -10.94 -5.32
CA GLN A 87 8.45 -11.96 -6.30
C GLN A 87 7.18 -11.55 -7.05
N PHE A 88 6.19 -11.00 -6.33
CA PHE A 88 4.97 -10.47 -6.92
C PHE A 88 5.24 -9.32 -7.91
N GLN A 89 6.09 -8.37 -7.53
CA GLN A 89 6.45 -7.23 -8.37
C GLN A 89 7.27 -7.65 -9.60
N ALA A 90 8.18 -8.61 -9.45
CA ALA A 90 8.91 -9.20 -10.58
C ALA A 90 7.94 -9.81 -11.60
N LYS A 91 6.89 -10.49 -11.14
CA LYS A 91 5.83 -11.03 -12.00
C LYS A 91 5.01 -9.92 -12.68
N MET A 92 4.53 -8.90 -11.95
CA MET A 92 3.80 -7.78 -12.55
C MET A 92 4.61 -7.08 -13.64
N TYR A 93 5.93 -7.01 -13.45
CA TYR A 93 6.85 -6.44 -14.42
C TYR A 93 7.03 -7.33 -15.67
N GLU A 94 7.10 -8.65 -15.53
CA GLU A 94 7.09 -9.58 -16.68
C GLU A 94 5.78 -9.48 -17.48
N ASP A 95 4.65 -9.39 -16.78
CA ASP A 95 3.34 -9.17 -17.38
C ASP A 95 3.32 -7.81 -18.12
N GLY A 96 3.90 -6.76 -17.54
CA GLY A 96 4.06 -5.43 -18.16
C GLY A 96 4.99 -5.41 -19.38
N ARG A 97 6.11 -6.15 -19.36
CA ARG A 97 6.98 -6.33 -20.55
C ARG A 97 6.26 -7.06 -21.67
N THR A 98 5.44 -8.05 -21.32
CA THR A 98 4.61 -8.78 -22.29
C THR A 98 3.62 -7.82 -22.95
N ALA A 99 2.90 -7.02 -22.15
CA ALA A 99 2.00 -6.00 -22.65
C ALA A 99 2.70 -4.92 -23.51
N ALA A 100 3.89 -4.45 -23.10
CA ALA A 100 4.67 -3.47 -23.87
C ALA A 100 5.15 -4.04 -25.21
N LYS A 101 5.50 -5.33 -25.26
CA LYS A 101 5.83 -6.05 -26.50
C LYS A 101 4.60 -6.18 -27.40
N GLU A 102 3.43 -6.51 -26.84
CA GLU A 102 2.16 -6.56 -27.57
C GLU A 102 1.74 -5.18 -28.10
N ALA A 103 2.11 -4.11 -27.39
CA ALA A 103 1.90 -2.71 -27.80
C ALA A 103 2.94 -2.19 -28.80
N GLY A 104 3.88 -3.02 -29.27
CA GLY A 104 4.83 -2.67 -30.33
C GLY A 104 6.13 -1.99 -29.89
N CYS A 105 6.48 -2.03 -28.60
CA CYS A 105 7.79 -1.56 -28.14
C CYS A 105 8.93 -2.39 -28.78
N SER A 106 10.01 -1.72 -29.18
CA SER A 106 11.16 -2.39 -29.80
C SER A 106 11.88 -3.30 -28.78
N GLN A 107 12.54 -4.35 -29.26
CA GLN A 107 13.31 -5.24 -28.41
C GLN A 107 14.47 -4.49 -27.70
N ASP A 108 15.09 -3.52 -28.37
CA ASP A 108 16.12 -2.66 -27.79
C ASP A 108 15.58 -1.79 -26.65
N ASP A 109 14.36 -1.27 -26.77
CA ASP A 109 13.71 -0.53 -25.66
C ASP A 109 13.40 -1.47 -24.50
N LEU A 110 12.84 -2.65 -24.79
CA LEU A 110 12.51 -3.67 -23.77
C LEU A 110 13.75 -4.21 -23.04
N ASP A 111 14.91 -4.26 -23.69
CA ASP A 111 16.18 -4.69 -23.10
C ASP A 111 16.91 -3.57 -22.36
N ASN A 112 16.55 -2.31 -22.65
CA ASN A 112 17.03 -1.14 -21.93
C ASN A 112 16.22 -0.81 -20.68
N ILE A 113 14.95 -1.24 -20.57
CA ILE A 113 14.20 -1.17 -19.31
C ILE A 113 14.80 -2.21 -18.34
N PRO A 114 15.26 -1.83 -17.13
CA PRO A 114 15.94 -2.76 -16.23
C PRO A 114 15.02 -3.95 -15.88
N GLY A 115 15.40 -5.17 -16.26
CA GLY A 115 14.51 -6.34 -16.12
C GLY A 115 14.30 -6.85 -14.68
N GLY A 116 13.06 -7.17 -14.29
CA GLY A 116 12.71 -7.98 -13.12
C GLY A 116 13.16 -7.39 -11.78
N GLU A 117 13.69 -8.24 -10.88
CA GLU A 117 14.35 -7.84 -9.63
C GLU A 117 15.27 -6.63 -9.81
N LYS A 118 15.87 -6.42 -10.99
CA LYS A 118 16.80 -5.32 -11.30
C LYS A 118 16.16 -3.92 -11.37
N ALA A 119 14.92 -3.76 -11.88
CA ALA A 119 14.24 -2.45 -11.89
C ALA A 119 13.82 -2.03 -10.49
N PHE A 120 13.29 -2.98 -9.72
CA PHE A 120 13.00 -2.78 -8.31
C PHE A 120 14.32 -2.53 -7.56
N HIS A 121 15.38 -3.31 -7.79
CA HIS A 121 16.72 -3.05 -7.26
C HIS A 121 17.25 -1.66 -7.58
N ASP A 122 17.14 -1.16 -8.80
CA ASP A 122 17.60 0.20 -9.13
C ASP A 122 16.76 1.27 -8.39
N MET A 123 15.51 0.95 -8.01
CA MET A 123 14.65 1.76 -7.15
C MET A 123 14.97 1.65 -5.64
N PHE A 124 15.55 0.53 -5.17
CA PHE A 124 15.88 0.26 -3.75
C PHE A 124 17.36 0.17 -3.40
N ARG A 125 18.25 0.35 -4.36
CA ARG A 125 19.67 0.57 -4.06
C ARG A 125 19.83 2.00 -3.52
N GLN A 126 19.39 2.17 -2.28
CA GLN A 126 19.54 3.36 -1.44
C GLN A 126 21.02 3.75 -1.28
N ASP A 127 21.91 2.79 -1.51
CA ASP A 127 23.37 2.88 -1.54
C ASP A 127 23.96 3.24 -2.92
N MET A 128 23.13 3.51 -3.94
CA MET A 128 23.57 3.64 -5.33
C MET A 128 22.91 4.75 -6.16
N LEU A 129 22.08 5.59 -5.54
CA LEU A 129 21.69 6.84 -6.18
C LEU A 129 22.69 7.92 -5.79
N VAL A 130 23.20 8.66 -6.78
CA VAL A 130 23.98 9.89 -6.53
C VAL A 130 23.11 10.93 -5.83
N THR A 131 21.78 10.80 -5.94
CA THR A 131 20.74 11.66 -5.34
C THR A 131 19.93 10.91 -4.27
N PRO A 132 19.50 11.55 -3.17
CA PRO A 132 18.61 10.94 -2.18
C PRO A 132 17.18 10.77 -2.70
N ALA A 133 16.44 9.86 -2.07
CA ALA A 133 14.98 9.78 -2.12
C ALA A 133 14.37 10.57 -0.95
N LEU A 134 13.39 11.42 -1.24
CA LEU A 134 12.67 12.21 -0.26
C LEU A 134 11.37 11.52 0.12
N MET A 135 11.12 11.39 1.42
CA MET A 135 9.85 10.91 1.95
C MET A 135 8.99 12.09 2.42
N ALA A 136 7.91 12.35 1.69
CA ALA A 136 7.02 13.49 1.91
C ALA A 136 5.90 13.16 2.92
N TYR A 137 6.30 12.64 4.08
CA TYR A 137 5.41 12.40 5.21
C TYR A 137 6.02 12.85 6.54
N SER A 138 5.15 13.10 7.52
CA SER A 138 5.57 13.45 8.88
C SER A 138 6.11 12.27 9.66
N GLU A 139 7.29 12.44 10.24
CA GLU A 139 7.91 11.44 11.10
C GLU A 139 7.12 11.24 12.41
N ALA A 140 6.42 12.28 12.88
CA ALA A 140 5.52 12.16 14.03
C ALA A 140 4.32 11.23 13.76
N PHE A 141 3.84 11.20 12.51
CA PHE A 141 2.80 10.28 12.07
C PHE A 141 3.34 8.85 11.87
N TRP A 142 4.48 8.76 11.18
CA TRP A 142 5.12 7.50 10.84
C TRP A 142 6.63 7.60 11.07
N ALA A 143 7.13 7.04 12.16
CA ALA A 143 8.56 7.10 12.45
C ALA A 143 9.39 6.44 11.34
N ALA A 144 10.61 6.93 11.12
CA ALA A 144 11.59 6.22 10.31
C ALA A 144 11.78 4.80 10.83
N PRO A 145 11.79 3.78 9.96
CA PRO A 145 12.20 2.45 10.37
C PRO A 145 13.58 2.38 11.00
N SER A 146 13.71 1.47 11.95
CA SER A 146 14.94 1.16 12.64
C SER A 146 16.06 0.67 11.71
N ASP A 147 15.70 0.06 10.58
CA ASP A 147 16.60 -0.55 9.60
C ASP A 147 16.82 0.29 8.34
N TRP A 148 16.19 1.47 8.27
CA TRP A 148 16.57 2.47 7.27
C TRP A 148 17.93 3.05 7.65
N THR A 149 18.97 2.56 6.98
CA THR A 149 20.26 3.23 6.99
C THR A 149 20.10 4.59 6.35
N THR A 150 20.39 5.68 7.07
CA THR A 150 20.20 7.08 6.66
C THR A 150 20.89 7.49 5.35
N SER A 151 21.67 6.61 4.73
CA SER A 151 22.24 6.83 3.40
C SER A 151 21.13 6.73 2.34
N GLY A 152 20.71 7.88 1.82
CA GLY A 152 19.91 7.96 0.60
C GLY A 152 18.39 8.04 0.77
N ILE A 153 17.84 7.93 1.98
CA ILE A 153 16.42 8.23 2.26
C ILE A 153 16.32 9.34 3.28
N ILE A 154 15.57 10.38 2.95
CA ILE A 154 15.40 11.55 3.82
C ILE A 154 13.91 11.79 4.03
N ILE A 155 13.44 11.62 5.25
CA ILE A 155 12.10 12.07 5.63
C ILE A 155 12.15 13.58 5.75
N THR A 156 11.42 14.27 4.88
CA THR A 156 11.39 15.74 4.89
C THR A 156 10.36 16.27 5.87
N GLY A 157 9.32 15.50 6.15
CA GLY A 157 8.09 15.99 6.75
C GLY A 157 6.98 16.15 5.72
N ARG A 158 5.80 16.52 6.21
CA ARG A 158 4.60 16.71 5.39
C ARG A 158 4.77 17.82 4.35
N TRP A 159 4.37 17.54 3.10
CA TRP A 159 4.24 18.56 2.06
C TRP A 159 2.79 19.05 1.98
N ALA A 160 2.58 20.32 2.29
CA ALA A 160 1.26 20.93 2.28
C ALA A 160 1.32 22.34 1.69
N ILE A 161 0.33 22.66 0.86
CA ILE A 161 0.00 24.05 0.53
C ILE A 161 -0.72 24.62 1.75
N ASN A 162 -0.28 25.76 2.27
CA ASN A 162 -0.87 26.35 3.47
C ASN A 162 -2.34 26.77 3.25
N LYS A 163 -3.03 27.04 4.36
CA LYS A 163 -4.45 27.40 4.35
C LYS A 163 -4.72 28.68 3.54
N GLU A 164 -3.91 29.71 3.71
CA GLU A 164 -4.09 31.02 3.07
C GLU A 164 -4.01 30.91 1.54
N GLU A 165 -3.06 30.12 1.05
CA GLU A 165 -2.88 29.85 -0.37
C GLU A 165 -4.00 28.98 -0.93
N GLN A 166 -4.41 27.93 -0.21
CA GLN A 166 -5.59 27.13 -0.60
C GLN A 166 -6.85 27.99 -0.71
N GLU A 167 -7.12 28.85 0.27
CA GLU A 167 -8.26 29.76 0.24
C GLU A 167 -8.18 30.75 -0.92
N SER A 168 -7.01 31.33 -1.17
CA SER A 168 -6.80 32.28 -2.26
C SER A 168 -7.09 31.63 -3.60
N VAL A 169 -6.55 30.43 -3.85
CA VAL A 169 -6.76 29.66 -5.08
C VAL A 169 -8.21 29.19 -5.20
N SER A 170 -8.89 28.87 -4.09
CA SER A 170 -10.31 28.51 -4.09
C SER A 170 -11.24 29.67 -4.46
N LYS A 171 -10.83 30.92 -4.20
CA LYS A 171 -11.59 32.15 -4.49
C LYS A 171 -11.30 32.70 -5.89
N GLN A 172 -10.10 32.47 -6.42
CA GLN A 172 -9.71 32.91 -7.76
C GLN A 172 -10.24 31.91 -8.81
N GLY A 173 -11.19 32.33 -9.65
CA GLY A 173 -11.73 31.48 -10.72
C GLY A 173 -10.63 31.00 -11.68
N GLY A 174 -10.66 29.71 -12.04
CA GLY A 174 -9.70 29.07 -12.96
C GLY A 174 -9.74 27.53 -12.90
N GLY A 175 -8.94 26.86 -13.74
CA GLY A 175 -8.87 25.38 -13.86
C GLY A 175 -8.17 24.64 -12.71
N SER A 176 -8.00 25.28 -11.54
CA SER A 176 -7.34 24.68 -10.38
C SER A 176 -8.18 23.60 -9.71
N PHE A 177 -7.52 22.57 -9.16
CA PHE A 177 -8.13 21.48 -8.40
C PHE A 177 -8.95 21.94 -7.18
N PHE A 178 -8.72 23.15 -6.67
CA PHE A 178 -9.39 23.71 -5.48
C PHE A 178 -10.47 24.76 -5.79
N ASN A 179 -10.79 25.02 -7.06
CA ASN A 179 -11.78 26.04 -7.40
C ASN A 179 -13.19 25.59 -6.98
N VAL A 180 -13.65 26.16 -5.88
CA VAL A 180 -14.98 25.89 -5.27
C VAL A 180 -15.87 27.14 -5.26
N GLY A 181 -15.36 28.30 -5.69
CA GLY A 181 -16.13 29.52 -5.86
C GLY A 181 -16.98 29.88 -4.63
N SER A 182 -18.28 30.10 -4.85
CA SER A 182 -19.24 30.46 -3.80
C SER A 182 -19.53 29.32 -2.80
N ASP A 183 -19.18 28.06 -3.10
CA ASP A 183 -19.40 26.94 -2.18
C ASP A 183 -18.55 27.06 -0.92
N LEU A 184 -17.40 27.75 -0.98
CA LEU A 184 -16.57 28.01 0.21
C LEU A 184 -17.36 28.81 1.26
N GLN A 185 -17.99 29.92 0.85
CA GLN A 185 -18.78 30.77 1.75
C GLN A 185 -20.04 30.04 2.24
N ARG A 186 -20.73 29.31 1.35
CA ARG A 186 -21.93 28.54 1.71
C ARG A 186 -21.61 27.43 2.71
N CYS A 187 -20.46 26.76 2.55
CA CYS A 187 -19.97 25.77 3.50
C CYS A 187 -19.65 26.41 4.85
N GLU A 188 -18.99 27.56 4.86
CA GLU A 188 -18.71 28.32 6.09
C GLU A 188 -20.01 28.71 6.83
N ASP A 189 -21.01 29.21 6.10
CA ASP A 189 -22.32 29.57 6.64
C ASP A 189 -23.05 28.35 7.21
N PHE A 190 -22.93 27.20 6.54
CA PHE A 190 -23.44 25.94 7.03
C PHE A 190 -22.73 25.52 8.34
N ILE A 191 -21.41 25.55 8.39
CA ILE A 191 -20.64 25.20 9.60
C ILE A 191 -21.07 26.09 10.78
N LYS A 192 -21.16 27.42 10.60
CA LYS A 192 -21.52 28.39 11.64
C LYS A 192 -22.92 28.20 12.23
N LYS A 193 -23.85 27.57 11.51
CA LYS A 193 -25.26 27.40 11.94
C LYS A 193 -25.48 26.33 13.01
N GLY A 194 -24.47 25.56 13.38
CA GLY A 194 -24.65 24.50 14.37
C GLY A 194 -23.35 23.83 14.81
N PRO A 195 -23.44 22.63 15.39
CA PRO A 195 -22.27 21.87 15.81
C PRO A 195 -21.33 21.55 14.64
N ALA A 196 -20.04 21.36 14.96
CA ALA A 196 -19.00 21.02 14.00
C ALA A 196 -19.37 19.75 13.21
N PRO A 197 -19.43 19.81 11.87
CA PRO A 197 -19.84 18.66 11.07
C PRO A 197 -18.71 17.63 10.92
N ALA A 198 -19.07 16.39 10.61
CA ALA A 198 -18.13 15.41 10.09
C ALA A 198 -17.85 15.69 8.60
N CYS A 199 -16.60 15.61 8.16
CA CYS A 199 -16.27 15.68 6.73
C CYS A 199 -16.18 14.27 6.16
N ILE A 200 -16.85 13.99 5.04
CA ILE A 200 -16.79 12.69 4.35
C ILE A 200 -16.35 12.90 2.90
N GLY A 201 -15.30 12.20 2.45
CA GLY A 201 -14.86 12.24 1.06
C GLY A 201 -13.87 11.14 0.69
N TRP A 202 -14.14 10.45 -0.42
CA TRP A 202 -13.31 9.34 -0.92
C TRP A 202 -12.52 9.68 -2.18
N GLY A 203 -12.41 10.97 -2.53
CA GLY A 203 -11.61 11.40 -3.69
C GLY A 203 -12.09 10.77 -5.00
N SER A 204 -11.18 10.15 -5.76
CA SER A 204 -11.48 9.44 -7.00
C SER A 204 -11.90 7.98 -6.79
N MET A 205 -11.99 7.51 -5.53
CA MET A 205 -12.39 6.14 -5.23
C MET A 205 -13.91 6.04 -5.19
N SER A 206 -14.50 5.32 -6.15
CA SER A 206 -15.90 4.92 -6.14
C SER A 206 -16.02 3.39 -6.05
N VAL A 207 -17.05 2.91 -5.35
CA VAL A 207 -17.37 1.49 -5.28
C VAL A 207 -18.85 1.28 -5.57
N LYS A 208 -19.16 0.24 -6.35
CA LYS A 208 -20.52 -0.15 -6.79
C LYS A 208 -21.25 0.89 -7.64
N SER A 209 -21.69 2.01 -7.07
CA SER A 209 -22.42 3.08 -7.75
C SER A 209 -22.36 4.38 -6.95
N ASP A 210 -22.67 5.52 -7.60
CA ASP A 210 -22.75 6.82 -6.95
C ASP A 210 -23.89 6.85 -5.90
N GLU A 211 -25.01 6.18 -6.20
CA GLU A 211 -26.12 5.97 -5.26
C GLU A 211 -25.65 5.25 -3.98
N HIS A 212 -24.92 4.14 -4.13
CA HIS A 212 -24.42 3.40 -2.97
C HIS A 212 -23.52 4.27 -2.08
N MET A 213 -22.66 5.09 -2.70
CA MET A 213 -21.76 5.99 -1.98
C MET A 213 -22.51 7.13 -1.28
N ALA A 214 -23.51 7.72 -1.93
CA ALA A 214 -24.35 8.76 -1.34
C ALA A 214 -25.15 8.23 -0.15
N VAL A 215 -25.81 7.07 -0.32
CA VAL A 215 -26.56 6.40 0.75
C VAL A 215 -25.63 6.03 1.90
N LEU A 216 -24.44 5.48 1.62
CA LEU A 216 -23.45 5.16 2.64
C LEU A 216 -23.08 6.41 3.46
N ALA A 217 -22.77 7.53 2.82
CA ALA A 217 -22.40 8.76 3.51
C ALA A 217 -23.55 9.34 4.36
N VAL A 218 -24.71 9.58 3.73
CA VAL A 218 -25.84 10.26 4.39
C VAL A 218 -26.44 9.41 5.50
N ARG A 219 -26.67 8.11 5.25
CA ARG A 219 -27.27 7.21 6.24
C ARG A 219 -26.32 6.98 7.43
N SER A 220 -25.01 6.92 7.22
CA SER A 220 -24.04 6.82 8.32
C SER A 220 -24.09 8.05 9.23
N LEU A 221 -24.20 9.24 8.64
CA LEU A 221 -24.32 10.50 9.38
C LEU A 221 -25.64 10.56 10.17
N GLN A 222 -26.73 10.11 9.55
CA GLN A 222 -28.03 9.97 10.20
C GLN A 222 -27.97 9.02 11.41
N ILE A 223 -27.39 7.82 11.25
CA ILE A 223 -27.20 6.84 12.34
C ILE A 223 -26.32 7.42 13.45
N ALA A 224 -25.29 8.19 13.10
CA ALA A 224 -24.40 8.83 14.06
C ALA A 224 -25.02 10.07 14.75
N GLY A 225 -26.14 10.59 14.22
CA GLY A 225 -26.75 11.85 14.64
C GLY A 225 -25.82 13.05 14.42
N GLN A 226 -25.06 13.06 13.32
CA GLN A 226 -24.07 14.09 13.00
C GLN A 226 -24.44 14.85 11.73
N ARG A 227 -24.24 16.17 11.76
CA ARG A 227 -24.21 16.99 10.55
C ARG A 227 -22.96 16.67 9.73
N GLY A 228 -23.02 16.87 8.41
CA GLY A 228 -21.89 16.51 7.55
C GLY A 228 -21.61 17.49 6.41
N VAL A 229 -20.34 17.58 6.05
CA VAL A 229 -19.90 18.12 4.77
C VAL A 229 -19.45 16.94 3.91
N ILE A 230 -20.15 16.68 2.81
CA ILE A 230 -19.82 15.59 1.88
C ILE A 230 -19.05 16.20 0.71
N VAL A 231 -17.78 15.83 0.59
CA VAL A 231 -16.93 16.21 -0.54
C VAL A 231 -17.23 15.25 -1.70
N ALA A 232 -18.14 15.69 -2.57
CA ALA A 232 -18.73 14.90 -3.66
C ALA A 232 -17.69 14.35 -4.65
N GLY A 233 -16.57 15.07 -4.82
CA GLY A 233 -15.41 14.60 -5.58
C GLY A 233 -15.74 14.20 -7.03
N TRP A 234 -15.04 13.19 -7.53
CA TRP A 234 -15.20 12.66 -8.90
C TRP A 234 -16.50 11.86 -9.08
N ALA A 235 -17.09 11.38 -7.98
CA ALA A 235 -18.33 10.60 -7.97
C ALA A 235 -19.59 11.47 -8.09
N GLY A 236 -19.46 12.80 -8.12
CA GLY A 236 -20.59 13.70 -8.38
C GLY A 236 -21.76 13.58 -7.40
N LEU A 237 -21.50 13.16 -6.17
CA LEU A 237 -22.53 12.87 -5.16
C LEU A 237 -23.40 14.10 -4.87
N SER A 238 -24.71 13.92 -4.90
CA SER A 238 -25.69 14.95 -4.58
C SER A 238 -26.91 14.34 -3.87
N SER A 239 -27.87 15.19 -3.47
CA SER A 239 -29.14 14.71 -2.91
C SER A 239 -29.95 13.92 -3.94
N GLU A 240 -29.82 14.21 -5.24
CA GLU A 240 -30.45 13.43 -6.30
C GLU A 240 -29.92 12.00 -6.38
N SER A 241 -28.69 11.74 -5.91
CA SER A 241 -28.11 10.40 -5.81
C SER A 241 -28.80 9.52 -4.76
N LEU A 242 -29.71 10.07 -3.95
CA LEU A 242 -30.46 9.31 -2.93
C LEU A 242 -31.78 8.74 -3.45
N LYS A 243 -32.19 9.07 -4.68
CA LYS A 243 -33.43 8.56 -5.28
C LYS A 243 -33.35 7.05 -5.48
N GLY A 244 -34.38 6.33 -5.03
CA GLY A 244 -34.46 4.87 -5.05
C GLY A 244 -33.92 4.20 -3.80
N ALA A 245 -33.36 4.94 -2.84
CA ALA A 245 -32.85 4.38 -1.60
C ALA A 245 -33.98 3.90 -0.66
N ASP A 246 -33.72 2.87 0.14
CA ASP A 246 -34.64 2.49 1.22
C ASP A 246 -34.88 3.69 2.16
N ASN A 247 -36.14 3.94 2.54
CA ASN A 247 -36.54 5.10 3.34
C ASN A 247 -36.11 6.46 2.74
N GLU A 248 -36.18 6.59 1.41
CA GLU A 248 -35.80 7.78 0.65
C GLU A 248 -36.30 9.10 1.26
N GLU A 249 -37.60 9.22 1.58
CA GLU A 249 -38.19 10.47 2.07
C GLU A 249 -37.52 10.95 3.38
N GLU A 250 -37.25 10.02 4.30
CA GLU A 250 -36.57 10.34 5.57
C GLU A 250 -35.11 10.74 5.33
N LEU A 251 -34.44 10.04 4.42
CA LEU A 251 -33.03 10.28 4.12
C LEU A 251 -32.82 11.61 3.39
N ILE A 252 -33.70 11.96 2.45
CA ILE A 252 -33.72 13.27 1.78
C ILE A 252 -33.98 14.38 2.80
N LYS A 253 -34.98 14.21 3.69
CA LYS A 253 -35.25 15.19 4.74
C LYS A 253 -34.03 15.41 5.63
N TYR A 254 -33.39 14.32 6.09
CA TYR A 254 -32.17 14.41 6.88
C TYR A 254 -31.05 15.14 6.12
N CYS A 255 -30.91 14.81 4.83
CA CYS A 255 -29.95 15.42 3.93
C CYS A 255 -30.13 16.94 3.83
N ASP A 256 -31.34 17.42 3.56
CA ASP A 256 -31.65 18.84 3.42
C ASP A 256 -31.39 19.65 4.70
N GLU A 257 -31.61 19.04 5.86
CA GLU A 257 -31.43 19.70 7.16
C GLU A 257 -29.97 19.67 7.66
N ASN A 258 -29.23 18.60 7.37
CA ASN A 258 -27.98 18.27 8.08
C ASN A 258 -26.75 18.10 7.18
N ILE A 259 -26.88 18.18 5.86
CA ILE A 259 -25.80 17.86 4.93
C ILE A 259 -25.50 19.04 4.00
N PHE A 260 -24.22 19.31 3.81
CA PHE A 260 -23.74 20.22 2.77
C PHE A 260 -22.86 19.45 1.78
N PHE A 261 -23.28 19.36 0.51
CA PHE A 261 -22.44 18.81 -0.55
C PHE A 261 -21.50 19.87 -1.09
N MET A 262 -20.21 19.52 -1.18
CA MET A 262 -19.18 20.38 -1.72
C MET A 262 -18.42 19.62 -2.82
N LYS A 263 -18.19 20.26 -3.97
CA LYS A 263 -17.55 19.59 -5.12
C LYS A 263 -16.11 19.15 -4.84
N ALA A 264 -15.34 20.03 -4.20
CA ALA A 264 -13.96 19.81 -3.77
C ALA A 264 -13.73 20.56 -2.46
N ALA A 265 -12.69 20.24 -1.70
CA ALA A 265 -12.44 20.85 -0.40
C ALA A 265 -10.97 21.30 -0.25
N PRO A 266 -10.70 22.58 0.09
CA PRO A 266 -9.40 22.95 0.64
C PRO A 266 -9.29 22.35 2.05
N HIS A 267 -8.58 21.22 2.19
CA HIS A 267 -8.54 20.45 3.42
C HIS A 267 -7.92 21.20 4.61
N GLU A 268 -6.92 22.06 4.35
CA GLU A 268 -6.29 22.88 5.41
C GLU A 268 -7.27 23.92 5.98
N TRP A 269 -8.26 24.33 5.19
CA TRP A 269 -9.34 25.19 5.64
C TRP A 269 -10.46 24.40 6.32
N LEU A 270 -10.90 23.29 5.71
CA LEU A 270 -12.10 22.56 6.16
C LEU A 270 -11.84 21.75 7.44
N PHE A 271 -10.79 20.94 7.49
CA PHE A 271 -10.61 19.96 8.57
C PHE A 271 -10.51 20.55 9.97
N PRO A 272 -9.86 21.71 10.22
CA PRO A 272 -9.86 22.33 11.54
C PRO A 272 -11.25 22.67 12.08
N GLN A 273 -12.25 22.76 11.20
CA GLN A 273 -13.64 23.11 11.52
C GLN A 273 -14.55 21.88 11.68
N CYS A 274 -14.01 20.68 11.50
CA CYS A 274 -14.77 19.43 11.52
C CYS A 274 -14.60 18.66 12.84
N SER A 275 -15.62 17.89 13.22
CA SER A 275 -15.58 17.00 14.39
C SER A 275 -14.75 15.74 14.13
N CYS A 276 -14.83 15.20 12.91
CA CYS A 276 -13.97 14.14 12.39
C CYS A 276 -13.89 14.20 10.86
N ALA A 277 -12.95 13.47 10.28
CA ALA A 277 -12.82 13.25 8.84
C ALA A 277 -13.02 11.77 8.51
N VAL A 278 -13.72 11.44 7.43
CA VAL A 278 -13.91 10.09 6.88
C VAL A 278 -13.36 10.07 5.45
N HIS A 279 -12.41 9.18 5.19
CA HIS A 279 -11.81 9.06 3.85
C HIS A 279 -11.19 7.68 3.62
N HIS A 280 -10.74 7.40 2.39
CA HIS A 280 -10.15 6.10 2.06
C HIS A 280 -8.78 5.83 2.68
N GLY A 281 -8.10 6.83 3.26
CA GLY A 281 -6.79 6.66 3.90
C GLY A 281 -5.61 6.98 3.00
N GLY A 282 -5.81 7.82 1.97
CA GLY A 282 -4.69 8.33 1.19
C GLY A 282 -3.79 9.16 2.08
N ILE A 283 -2.47 8.98 1.95
CA ILE A 283 -1.49 9.62 2.83
C ILE A 283 -1.59 11.14 2.84
N GLY A 284 -1.89 11.79 1.70
CA GLY A 284 -2.10 13.25 1.64
C GLY A 284 -3.27 13.71 2.51
N THR A 285 -4.45 13.11 2.36
CA THR A 285 -5.65 13.44 3.14
C THR A 285 -5.48 13.07 4.62
N THR A 286 -4.84 11.93 4.90
CA THR A 286 -4.55 11.48 6.28
C THR A 286 -3.65 12.48 7.00
N GLN A 287 -2.59 12.94 6.34
CA GLN A 287 -1.70 13.95 6.94
C GLN A 287 -2.41 15.30 7.08
N ALA A 288 -3.33 15.66 6.18
CA ALA A 288 -4.14 16.87 6.31
C ALA A 288 -5.09 16.83 7.50
N SER A 289 -5.85 15.76 7.68
CA SER A 289 -6.77 15.64 8.81
C SER A 289 -6.02 15.56 10.15
N LEU A 290 -4.95 14.78 10.22
CA LEU A 290 -4.14 14.67 11.43
C LEU A 290 -3.36 15.96 11.73
N GLY A 291 -2.85 16.64 10.70
CA GLY A 291 -2.18 17.94 10.84
C GLY A 291 -3.12 19.04 11.33
N ALA A 292 -4.41 18.98 10.97
CA ALA A 292 -5.46 19.83 11.50
C ALA A 292 -5.90 19.45 12.94
N GLY A 293 -5.36 18.36 13.49
CA GLY A 293 -5.77 17.82 14.78
C GLY A 293 -7.17 17.22 14.76
N THR A 294 -7.65 16.76 13.60
CA THR A 294 -9.00 16.23 13.40
C THR A 294 -8.99 14.69 13.43
N PRO A 295 -9.74 14.06 14.34
CA PRO A 295 -9.89 12.61 14.38
C PRO A 295 -10.30 12.00 13.04
N THR A 296 -9.67 10.90 12.65
CA THR A 296 -9.76 10.40 11.27
C THR A 296 -10.26 8.95 11.19
N ILE A 297 -11.34 8.75 10.45
CA ILE A 297 -11.90 7.44 10.14
C ILE A 297 -11.45 7.03 8.74
N VAL A 298 -10.81 5.87 8.65
CA VAL A 298 -10.26 5.35 7.41
C VAL A 298 -11.08 4.17 6.94
N THR A 299 -11.64 4.30 5.73
CA THR A 299 -12.41 3.25 5.05
C THR A 299 -11.60 2.71 3.87
N PRO A 300 -10.65 1.80 4.12
CA PRO A 300 -9.61 1.51 3.14
C PRO A 300 -10.15 0.77 1.92
N VAL A 301 -9.54 1.02 0.77
CA VAL A 301 -9.86 0.34 -0.49
C VAL A 301 -8.77 -0.66 -0.83
N PHE A 302 -7.53 -0.19 -0.96
CA PHE A 302 -6.35 -0.99 -1.33
C PHE A 302 -5.05 -0.31 -0.86
N ALA A 303 -3.93 -1.00 -1.06
CA ALA A 303 -2.59 -0.50 -0.78
C ALA A 303 -2.34 -0.10 0.70
N ASP A 304 -1.56 0.97 0.91
CA ASP A 304 -1.12 1.51 2.19
C ASP A 304 -2.27 1.93 3.11
N GLN A 305 -3.45 2.17 2.54
CA GLN A 305 -4.67 2.57 3.23
C GLN A 305 -5.03 1.60 4.36
N MET A 306 -4.74 0.31 4.19
CA MET A 306 -5.01 -0.73 5.19
C MET A 306 -4.16 -0.56 6.45
N ASP A 307 -2.87 -0.29 6.29
CA ASP A 307 -1.97 -0.05 7.42
C ASP A 307 -2.28 1.30 8.08
N ILE A 308 -2.63 2.30 7.28
CA ILE A 308 -3.08 3.61 7.78
C ILE A 308 -4.34 3.41 8.64
N ALA A 309 -5.30 2.60 8.18
CA ALA A 309 -6.51 2.27 8.95
C ALA A 309 -6.17 1.60 10.29
N GLN A 310 -5.27 0.61 10.29
CA GLN A 310 -4.83 -0.06 11.52
C GLN A 310 -4.14 0.94 12.47
N ARG A 311 -3.24 1.76 11.94
CA ARG A 311 -2.51 2.79 12.70
C ARG A 311 -3.44 3.82 13.34
N MET A 312 -4.51 4.24 12.66
CA MET A 312 -5.52 5.15 13.25
C MET A 312 -6.09 4.56 14.55
N THR A 313 -6.45 3.27 14.51
CA THR A 313 -7.02 2.54 15.65
C THR A 313 -5.99 2.37 16.77
N ASP A 314 -4.80 1.89 16.45
CA ASP A 314 -3.74 1.58 17.43
C ASP A 314 -3.26 2.82 18.18
N LYS A 315 -3.14 3.95 17.47
CA LYS A 315 -2.65 5.21 18.05
C LYS A 315 -3.75 6.07 18.66
N LYS A 316 -5.01 5.68 18.52
CA LYS A 316 -6.19 6.47 18.91
C LYS A 316 -6.22 7.84 18.22
N TRP A 317 -5.77 7.91 16.97
CA TRP A 317 -5.96 9.08 16.11
C TRP A 317 -7.29 9.02 15.35
N GLY A 318 -7.95 7.87 15.37
CA GLY A 318 -9.30 7.66 14.91
C GLY A 318 -9.59 6.16 14.79
N VAL A 319 -10.28 5.74 13.73
CA VAL A 319 -10.69 4.34 13.56
C VAL A 319 -10.51 3.88 12.11
N GLY A 320 -9.88 2.73 11.91
CA GLY A 320 -9.95 1.99 10.66
C GLY A 320 -11.20 1.10 10.62
N THR A 321 -11.94 1.13 9.51
CA THR A 321 -13.15 0.31 9.30
C THR A 321 -12.87 -0.92 8.43
N ASN A 322 -13.92 -1.69 8.16
CA ASN A 322 -13.96 -2.64 7.05
C ASN A 322 -13.65 -1.94 5.71
N ARG A 323 -13.27 -2.73 4.69
CA ARG A 323 -12.98 -2.18 3.36
C ARG A 323 -14.21 -1.48 2.79
N LEU A 324 -14.00 -0.38 2.08
CA LEU A 324 -15.09 0.42 1.50
C LEU A 324 -16.11 -0.41 0.68
N PRO A 325 -15.72 -1.39 -0.17
CA PRO A 325 -16.70 -2.22 -0.90
C PRO A 325 -17.64 -3.05 -0.02
N THR A 326 -17.21 -3.38 1.21
CA THR A 326 -17.95 -4.22 2.16
C THR A 326 -18.51 -3.44 3.35
N LEU A 327 -18.25 -2.14 3.41
CA LEU A 327 -18.63 -1.28 4.53
C LEU A 327 -20.13 -0.98 4.48
N THR A 328 -20.79 -1.04 5.63
CA THR A 328 -22.21 -0.70 5.78
C THR A 328 -22.40 0.67 6.42
N PRO A 329 -23.58 1.30 6.25
CA PRO A 329 -23.92 2.52 6.97
C PRO A 329 -23.89 2.36 8.49
N GLU A 330 -24.25 1.19 9.01
CA GLU A 330 -24.24 0.91 10.44
C GLU A 330 -22.81 0.86 10.98
N ASP A 331 -21.90 0.19 10.27
CA ASP A 331 -20.47 0.13 10.62
C ASP A 331 -19.86 1.52 10.66
N LEU A 332 -20.09 2.31 9.60
CA LEU A 332 -19.52 3.65 9.49
C LEU A 332 -20.17 4.64 10.46
N GLY A 333 -21.50 4.60 10.64
CA GLY A 333 -22.21 5.40 11.62
C GLY A 333 -21.75 5.12 13.05
N ALA A 334 -21.53 3.85 13.41
CA ALA A 334 -20.96 3.48 14.70
C ALA A 334 -19.52 4.02 14.88
N ALA A 335 -18.69 3.96 13.83
CA ALA A 335 -17.34 4.52 13.87
C ALA A 335 -17.34 6.04 14.05
N ILE A 336 -18.19 6.77 13.31
CA ILE A 336 -18.38 8.23 13.44
C ILE A 336 -18.81 8.57 14.86
N LYS A 337 -19.87 7.94 15.37
CA LYS A 337 -20.38 8.17 16.72
C LYS A 337 -19.31 7.92 17.78
N LYS A 338 -18.54 6.84 17.66
CA LYS A 338 -17.46 6.49 18.58
C LYS A 338 -16.36 7.57 18.59
N VAL A 339 -15.87 7.96 17.43
CA VAL A 339 -14.78 8.93 17.31
C VAL A 339 -15.19 10.31 17.80
N VAL A 340 -16.43 10.74 17.53
CA VAL A 340 -16.94 12.05 17.97
C VAL A 340 -17.26 12.08 19.47
N SER A 341 -17.73 10.98 20.06
CA SER A 341 -18.14 10.94 21.47
C SER A 341 -17.00 10.66 22.46
N ASP A 342 -15.90 10.05 22.03
CA ASP A 342 -14.75 9.77 22.87
C ASP A 342 -13.69 10.89 22.73
N PRO A 343 -13.54 11.77 23.74
CA PRO A 343 -12.64 12.92 23.67
C PRO A 343 -11.15 12.53 23.57
N THR A 344 -10.80 11.28 23.87
CA THR A 344 -9.41 10.81 23.75
C THR A 344 -8.92 10.90 22.31
N TYR A 345 -9.79 10.68 21.32
CA TYR A 345 -9.40 10.80 19.91
C TYR A 345 -8.96 12.23 19.57
N LYS A 346 -9.75 13.23 19.96
CA LYS A 346 -9.41 14.64 19.73
C LYS A 346 -8.14 15.04 20.46
N ALA A 347 -7.98 14.62 21.72
CA ALA A 347 -6.76 14.92 22.48
C ALA A 347 -5.51 14.35 21.81
N ARG A 348 -5.57 13.10 21.31
CA ARG A 348 -4.43 12.43 20.67
C ARG A 348 -4.11 13.00 19.29
N THR A 349 -5.12 13.38 18.50
CA THR A 349 -4.86 14.07 17.23
C THR A 349 -4.33 15.48 17.43
N THR A 350 -4.78 16.22 18.44
CA THR A 350 -4.20 17.53 18.79
C THR A 350 -2.75 17.41 19.23
N GLU A 351 -2.40 16.39 20.04
CA GLU A 351 -1.00 16.11 20.41
C GLU A 351 -0.13 15.82 19.18
N LEU A 352 -0.64 15.00 18.25
CA LEU A 352 0.05 14.69 17.01
C LEU A 352 0.20 15.94 16.12
N ALA A 353 -0.87 16.71 15.92
CA ALA A 353 -0.85 17.94 15.15
C ALA A 353 0.23 18.92 15.65
N ALA A 354 0.36 19.08 16.97
CA ALA A 354 1.39 19.93 17.58
C ALA A 354 2.82 19.41 17.32
N LYS A 355 3.01 18.11 17.11
CA LYS A 355 4.30 17.53 16.68
C LYS A 355 4.54 17.79 15.20
N MET A 356 3.54 17.51 14.35
CA MET A 356 3.60 17.74 12.90
C MET A 356 3.84 19.22 12.56
N ALA A 357 3.27 20.15 13.32
CA ALA A 357 3.44 21.59 13.12
C ALA A 357 4.86 22.12 13.36
N LYS A 358 5.75 21.31 13.95
CA LYS A 358 7.18 21.64 14.10
C LYS A 358 7.99 21.30 12.86
N GLU A 359 7.41 20.59 11.90
CA GLU A 359 8.04 20.19 10.66
C GLU A 359 7.73 21.21 9.56
N ASP A 360 8.71 21.48 8.69
CA ASP A 360 8.52 22.23 7.46
C ASP A 360 9.06 21.39 6.29
N GLY A 361 8.21 20.46 5.83
CA GLY A 361 8.61 19.46 4.85
C GLY A 361 8.95 20.05 3.49
N CYS A 362 8.22 21.08 3.06
CA CYS A 362 8.49 21.78 1.81
C CYS A 362 9.83 22.52 1.88
N LYS A 363 10.08 23.29 2.95
CA LYS A 363 11.37 23.98 3.12
C LYS A 363 12.53 22.99 3.19
N ARG A 364 12.37 21.91 3.95
CA ARG A 364 13.41 20.88 4.06
C ARG A 364 13.72 20.23 2.72
N ALA A 365 12.70 19.98 1.91
CA ALA A 365 12.87 19.46 0.55
C ALA A 365 13.62 20.47 -0.35
N VAL A 366 13.23 21.75 -0.32
CA VAL A 366 13.90 22.82 -1.08
C VAL A 366 15.38 22.92 -0.72
N GLU A 367 15.73 22.93 0.57
CA GLU A 367 17.14 22.97 1.02
C GLU A 367 17.96 21.79 0.46
N ILE A 368 17.37 20.59 0.38
CA ILE A 368 18.04 19.41 -0.19
C ILE A 368 18.20 19.55 -1.70
N LEU A 369 17.14 19.99 -2.39
CA LEU A 369 17.15 20.18 -3.84
C LEU A 369 18.15 21.27 -4.27
N GLU A 370 18.21 22.39 -3.56
CA GLU A 370 19.19 23.46 -3.78
C GLU A 370 20.62 22.96 -3.58
N GLY A 371 20.85 22.13 -2.56
CA GLY A 371 22.14 21.49 -2.34
C GLY A 371 22.56 20.59 -3.51
N ILE A 372 21.65 19.76 -4.01
CA ILE A 372 21.89 18.90 -5.18
C ILE A 372 22.15 19.76 -6.42
N TYR A 373 21.34 20.79 -6.64
CA TYR A 373 21.51 21.71 -7.76
C TYR A 373 22.89 22.39 -7.73
N ALA A 374 23.34 22.85 -6.56
CA ALA A 374 24.68 23.42 -6.40
C ALA A 374 25.81 22.41 -6.68
N GLU A 375 25.63 21.13 -6.32
CA GLU A 375 26.58 20.07 -6.67
C GLU A 375 26.63 19.81 -8.17
N VAL A 376 25.49 19.90 -8.87
CA VAL A 376 25.41 19.78 -10.33
C VAL A 376 26.14 20.93 -11.00
N GLN A 377 25.86 22.17 -10.58
CA GLN A 377 26.52 23.38 -11.11
C GLN A 377 28.03 23.37 -10.90
N SER A 378 28.49 22.91 -9.72
CA SER A 378 29.92 22.86 -9.40
C SER A 378 30.67 21.67 -9.99
N GLY A 379 29.98 20.72 -10.64
CA GLY A 379 30.58 19.51 -11.17
C GLY A 379 30.76 18.37 -10.16
N LYS A 380 30.64 18.65 -8.86
CA LYS A 380 30.79 17.66 -7.77
C LYS A 380 29.82 16.49 -7.89
N TYR A 381 28.59 16.76 -8.34
CA TYR A 381 27.62 15.70 -8.61
C TYR A 381 28.16 14.71 -9.65
N TRP A 382 28.73 15.23 -10.74
CA TRP A 382 29.26 14.42 -11.83
C TRP A 382 30.51 13.64 -11.42
N GLU A 383 31.36 14.20 -10.55
CA GLU A 383 32.48 13.46 -9.96
C GLU A 383 31.98 12.24 -9.16
N LYS A 384 30.98 12.44 -8.30
CA LYS A 384 30.33 11.34 -7.56
C LYS A 384 29.68 10.33 -8.52
N ALA A 385 28.98 10.80 -9.56
CA ALA A 385 28.33 9.96 -10.55
C ALA A 385 29.34 9.10 -11.33
N VAL A 386 30.45 9.68 -11.77
CA VAL A 386 31.52 8.96 -12.49
C VAL A 386 32.20 7.94 -11.58
N ALA A 387 32.50 8.31 -10.33
CA ALA A 387 33.06 7.38 -9.35
C ALA A 387 32.09 6.20 -9.11
N PHE A 388 30.81 6.51 -8.97
CA PHE A 388 29.75 5.53 -8.80
C PHE A 388 29.61 4.59 -10.01
N GLU A 389 29.53 5.12 -11.23
CA GLU A 389 29.49 4.34 -12.48
C GLU A 389 30.72 3.45 -12.64
N SER A 390 31.89 3.94 -12.25
CA SER A 390 33.15 3.19 -12.27
C SER A 390 33.09 2.00 -11.31
N GLY A 391 32.61 2.22 -10.08
CA GLY A 391 32.37 1.14 -9.10
C GLY A 391 31.38 0.09 -9.62
N LEU A 392 30.26 0.52 -10.20
CA LEU A 392 29.30 -0.38 -10.83
C LEU A 392 29.92 -1.19 -11.98
N LYS A 393 30.74 -0.55 -12.81
CA LYS A 393 31.43 -1.22 -13.93
C LYS A 393 32.38 -2.29 -13.42
N GLU A 394 33.15 -2.02 -12.36
CA GLU A 394 34.02 -3.01 -11.73
C GLU A 394 33.23 -4.21 -11.18
N ILE A 395 32.13 -3.95 -10.46
CA ILE A 395 31.24 -5.01 -9.95
C ILE A 395 30.72 -5.86 -11.12
N ARG A 396 30.21 -5.21 -12.19
CA ARG A 396 29.70 -5.91 -13.38
C ARG A 396 30.79 -6.74 -14.05
N VAL A 397 32.02 -6.23 -14.18
CA VAL A 397 33.15 -6.96 -14.78
C VAL A 397 33.53 -8.17 -13.93
N LYS A 398 33.59 -8.03 -12.59
CA LYS A 398 33.83 -9.14 -11.66
C LYS A 398 32.72 -10.20 -11.78
N GLN A 399 31.46 -9.77 -11.86
CA GLN A 399 30.31 -10.65 -11.95
C GLN A 399 30.11 -11.31 -13.32
N ARG A 400 30.67 -10.78 -14.42
CA ARG A 400 30.55 -11.39 -15.76
C ARG A 400 31.06 -12.82 -15.82
N LYS A 401 32.05 -13.15 -14.99
CA LYS A 401 32.67 -14.49 -14.92
C LYS A 401 31.90 -15.48 -14.04
N LEU A 402 30.86 -15.01 -13.34
CA LEU A 402 30.09 -15.82 -12.41
C LEU A 402 28.85 -16.41 -13.09
N THR A 403 28.55 -17.67 -12.77
CA THR A 403 27.26 -18.30 -13.13
C THR A 403 26.10 -17.61 -12.41
N LEU A 404 24.86 -17.85 -12.86
CA LEU A 404 23.67 -17.32 -12.17
C LEU A 404 23.63 -17.78 -10.71
N GLU A 405 23.92 -19.06 -10.45
CA GLU A 405 24.00 -19.62 -9.10
C GLU A 405 25.03 -18.91 -8.22
N GLN A 406 26.23 -18.65 -8.74
CA GLN A 406 27.27 -17.92 -8.00
C GLN A 406 26.85 -16.47 -7.70
N LYS A 407 26.14 -15.81 -8.63
CA LYS A 407 25.59 -14.47 -8.42
C LYS A 407 24.50 -14.48 -7.35
N MET A 408 23.57 -15.41 -7.41
CA MET A 408 22.51 -15.57 -6.41
C MET A 408 23.10 -15.90 -5.03
N ALA A 409 24.11 -16.76 -4.95
CA ALA A 409 24.78 -17.08 -3.70
C ALA A 409 25.46 -15.83 -3.09
N GLY A 410 26.21 -15.07 -3.89
CA GLY A 410 26.81 -13.81 -3.43
C GLY A 410 25.77 -12.78 -3.00
N TYR A 411 24.67 -12.67 -3.74
CA TYR A 411 23.55 -11.80 -3.40
C TYR A 411 22.89 -12.19 -2.07
N ASN A 412 22.60 -13.48 -1.88
CA ASN A 412 22.02 -14.00 -0.64
C ASN A 412 22.94 -13.78 0.57
N VAL A 413 24.27 -13.87 0.38
CA VAL A 413 25.24 -13.54 1.43
C VAL A 413 25.13 -12.07 1.83
N GLU A 414 25.04 -11.17 0.86
CA GLU A 414 24.97 -9.73 1.15
C GLU A 414 23.62 -9.32 1.76
N LEU A 415 22.51 -9.84 1.23
CA LEU A 415 21.20 -9.70 1.84
C LEU A 415 21.18 -10.21 3.28
N SER A 416 21.79 -11.36 3.54
CA SER A 416 21.82 -11.95 4.89
C SER A 416 22.62 -11.12 5.88
N LYS A 417 23.65 -10.39 5.43
CA LYS A 417 24.38 -9.43 6.27
C LYS A 417 23.55 -8.18 6.56
N ARG A 418 22.89 -7.64 5.53
CA ARG A 418 22.11 -6.41 5.63
C ARG A 418 20.83 -6.62 6.43
N PHE A 419 20.22 -7.80 6.32
CA PHE A 419 18.97 -8.16 6.97
C PHE A 419 19.10 -9.48 7.74
N PRO A 420 19.62 -9.45 8.98
CA PRO A 420 19.78 -10.65 9.80
C PRO A 420 18.49 -11.46 10.03
N GLU A 421 17.34 -10.78 10.10
CA GLU A 421 16.03 -11.44 10.20
C GLU A 421 15.67 -12.23 8.94
N LEU A 422 16.03 -11.72 7.75
CA LEU A 422 15.85 -12.44 6.50
C LEU A 422 16.71 -13.71 6.48
N LYS A 423 17.94 -13.63 6.98
CA LYS A 423 18.81 -14.81 7.14
C LYS A 423 18.14 -15.83 8.06
N ALA A 424 17.67 -15.41 9.23
CA ALA A 424 17.00 -16.30 10.18
C ALA A 424 15.76 -16.97 9.55
N TRP A 425 14.97 -16.23 8.78
CA TRP A 425 13.85 -16.78 8.02
C TRP A 425 14.30 -17.81 6.98
N ASN A 426 15.31 -17.50 6.16
CA ASN A 426 15.85 -18.42 5.17
C ASN A 426 16.37 -19.71 5.82
N ASP A 427 17.06 -19.61 6.96
CA ASP A 427 17.54 -20.78 7.71
C ASP A 427 16.37 -21.66 8.18
N ILE A 428 15.27 -21.06 8.67
CA ILE A 428 14.04 -21.77 9.02
C ILE A 428 13.42 -22.45 7.78
N GLN A 429 13.27 -21.72 6.67
CA GLN A 429 12.69 -22.28 5.44
C GLN A 429 13.52 -23.46 4.90
N MET A 430 14.84 -23.36 4.96
CA MET A 430 15.75 -24.43 4.53
C MET A 430 15.68 -25.64 5.47
N ALA A 431 15.57 -25.42 6.79
CA ALA A 431 15.39 -26.50 7.76
C ALA A 431 14.07 -27.25 7.52
N VAL A 432 12.96 -26.52 7.35
CA VAL A 432 11.65 -27.10 7.02
C VAL A 432 11.68 -27.83 5.68
N PHE A 433 12.32 -27.25 4.65
CA PHE A 433 12.48 -27.92 3.36
C PHE A 433 13.28 -29.22 3.48
N SER A 434 14.39 -29.21 4.21
CA SER A 434 15.20 -30.39 4.45
C SER A 434 14.42 -31.47 5.21
N GLU A 435 13.60 -31.09 6.20
CA GLU A 435 12.71 -32.02 6.90
C GLU A 435 11.67 -32.63 5.96
N MET A 436 11.03 -31.81 5.12
CA MET A 436 10.07 -32.28 4.12
C MET A 436 10.70 -33.26 3.13
N VAL A 437 11.90 -32.99 2.63
CA VAL A 437 12.65 -33.93 1.76
C VAL A 437 12.93 -35.25 2.49
N GLY A 438 13.28 -35.20 3.78
CA GLY A 438 13.47 -36.39 4.61
C GLY A 438 12.18 -37.20 4.79
N LEU A 439 11.04 -36.54 4.99
CA LEU A 439 9.72 -37.18 5.09
C LEU A 439 9.26 -37.77 3.75
N LEU A 440 9.55 -37.09 2.65
CA LEU A 440 9.29 -37.56 1.29
C LEU A 440 10.04 -38.87 1.03
N GLY A 441 11.33 -38.95 1.39
CA GLY A 441 12.12 -40.18 1.27
C GLY A 441 11.57 -41.36 2.08
N LYS A 442 10.77 -41.09 3.13
CA LYS A 442 10.07 -42.09 3.94
C LYS A 442 8.64 -42.37 3.47
N GLY A 443 8.14 -41.67 2.44
CA GLY A 443 6.76 -41.77 1.98
C GLY A 443 5.72 -41.18 2.94
N LEU A 444 6.15 -40.32 3.88
CA LEU A 444 5.33 -39.74 4.95
C LEU A 444 4.90 -38.29 4.67
N LEU A 445 5.42 -37.67 3.61
CA LEU A 445 5.07 -36.29 3.24
C LEU A 445 3.81 -36.23 2.37
N TRP A 446 2.82 -35.52 2.86
CA TRP A 446 1.55 -35.27 2.19
C TRP A 446 1.26 -33.77 2.17
N TYR A 447 0.28 -33.34 1.38
CA TYR A 447 -0.19 -31.96 1.36
C TYR A 447 -1.70 -31.88 1.17
N VAL A 448 -2.28 -30.78 1.64
CA VAL A 448 -3.71 -30.51 1.47
C VAL A 448 -3.97 -29.98 0.05
N LYS A 449 -4.83 -30.65 -0.69
CA LYS A 449 -5.23 -30.29 -2.06
C LYS A 449 -6.63 -29.65 -2.10
N GLY A 450 -7.47 -29.92 -1.11
CA GLY A 450 -8.80 -29.32 -0.98
C GLY A 450 -8.75 -27.92 -0.37
N SER A 451 -9.75 -27.09 -0.69
CA SER A 451 -9.83 -25.68 -0.24
C SER A 451 -9.78 -25.52 1.29
N LYS A 452 -10.34 -26.47 2.06
CA LYS A 452 -10.20 -26.60 3.52
C LYS A 452 -10.27 -28.06 3.94
N CYS A 453 -9.30 -28.53 4.73
CA CYS A 453 -9.27 -29.90 5.26
C CYS A 453 -9.56 -29.92 6.76
N LEU A 454 -10.68 -30.54 7.16
CA LEU A 454 -11.13 -30.59 8.54
C LEU A 454 -10.28 -31.55 9.38
N ALA A 455 -9.68 -31.02 10.45
CA ALA A 455 -8.93 -31.77 11.43
C ALA A 455 -9.77 -32.05 12.68
N ARG A 456 -9.65 -33.26 13.22
CA ARG A 456 -10.38 -33.71 14.41
C ARG A 456 -9.43 -34.18 15.51
N ALA A 457 -9.85 -34.05 16.76
CA ALA A 457 -9.10 -34.52 17.93
C ALA A 457 -8.89 -36.03 17.94
N GLY A 458 -9.76 -36.78 17.25
CA GLY A 458 -9.71 -38.23 17.20
C GLY A 458 -10.04 -38.81 15.83
N GLU A 459 -9.69 -40.09 15.67
CA GLU A 459 -9.83 -40.86 14.42
C GLU A 459 -11.25 -40.80 13.84
N LYS A 460 -12.28 -40.87 14.70
CA LYS A 460 -13.68 -40.96 14.26
C LYS A 460 -14.18 -39.64 13.67
N LEU A 461 -15.05 -39.73 12.66
CA LEU A 461 -15.71 -38.57 12.03
C LEU A 461 -16.59 -37.74 12.98
N LYS A 462 -16.98 -38.30 14.13
CA LYS A 462 -17.76 -37.61 15.16
C LYS A 462 -16.91 -36.98 16.28
N SER A 463 -15.59 -37.13 16.24
CA SER A 463 -14.70 -36.52 17.24
C SER A 463 -14.68 -35.00 17.08
N ASP A 464 -14.32 -34.30 18.15
CA ASP A 464 -14.32 -32.83 18.18
C ASP A 464 -13.45 -32.23 17.07
N GLU A 465 -13.91 -31.12 16.50
CA GLU A 465 -13.15 -30.32 15.54
C GLU A 465 -12.05 -29.56 16.27
N VAL A 466 -10.80 -29.71 15.84
CA VAL A 466 -9.64 -28.98 16.39
C VAL A 466 -9.17 -27.86 15.47
N GLY A 467 -9.74 -27.78 14.27
CA GLY A 467 -9.45 -26.75 13.29
C GLY A 467 -9.46 -27.28 11.86
N ARG A 468 -8.97 -26.47 10.94
CA ARG A 468 -8.92 -26.81 9.52
C ARG A 468 -7.55 -26.45 8.96
N TYR A 469 -6.95 -27.39 8.25
CA TYR A 469 -5.78 -27.11 7.43
C TYR A 469 -6.22 -26.40 6.15
N GLN A 470 -5.44 -25.40 5.73
CA GLN A 470 -5.67 -24.70 4.47
C GLN A 470 -5.07 -25.48 3.29
N GLU A 471 -5.54 -25.18 2.08
CA GLU A 471 -4.94 -25.69 0.85
C GLU A 471 -3.42 -25.42 0.81
N PHE A 472 -2.67 -26.35 0.22
CA PHE A 472 -1.20 -26.37 0.13
C PHE A 472 -0.43 -26.55 1.45
N THR A 473 -1.13 -26.82 2.56
CA THR A 473 -0.48 -27.15 3.84
C THR A 473 0.21 -28.51 3.75
N PHE A 474 1.51 -28.57 4.07
CA PHE A 474 2.30 -29.81 4.13
C PHE A 474 2.12 -30.50 5.48
N LEU A 475 1.97 -31.82 5.41
CA LEU A 475 1.61 -32.71 6.50
C LEU A 475 2.58 -33.89 6.57
N GLU A 476 3.05 -34.20 7.77
CA GLU A 476 3.64 -35.49 8.11
C GLU A 476 2.51 -36.44 8.50
N VAL A 477 2.41 -37.59 7.85
CA VAL A 477 1.51 -38.67 8.28
C VAL A 477 2.17 -39.47 9.39
N LEU A 478 1.56 -39.44 10.58
CA LEU A 478 2.00 -40.19 11.76
C LEU A 478 1.38 -41.60 11.81
N GLU A 479 0.11 -41.70 11.41
CA GLU A 479 -0.65 -42.94 11.41
C GLU A 479 -1.69 -42.93 10.28
N GLN A 480 -1.92 -44.07 9.65
CA GLN A 480 -2.94 -44.24 8.60
C GLN A 480 -3.86 -45.42 8.92
N LYS A 481 -5.18 -45.15 8.97
CA LYS A 481 -6.23 -46.15 9.15
C LYS A 481 -7.29 -45.99 8.06
N GLY A 482 -7.16 -46.78 7.01
CA GLY A 482 -8.00 -46.64 5.81
C GLY A 482 -7.85 -45.24 5.19
N SER A 483 -8.96 -44.51 5.10
CA SER A 483 -9.00 -43.12 4.60
C SER A 483 -8.77 -42.07 5.69
N ARG A 484 -8.48 -42.45 6.93
CA ARG A 484 -8.20 -41.53 8.04
C ARG A 484 -6.69 -41.45 8.28
N LEU A 485 -6.17 -40.23 8.32
CA LEU A 485 -4.76 -39.93 8.53
C LEU A 485 -4.60 -39.13 9.81
N HIS A 486 -3.76 -39.59 10.72
CA HIS A 486 -3.26 -38.75 11.81
C HIS A 486 -2.07 -37.96 11.27
N VAL A 487 -2.17 -36.64 11.31
CA VAL A 487 -1.20 -35.77 10.64
C VAL A 487 -0.68 -34.70 11.57
N ARG A 488 0.60 -34.35 11.39
CA ARG A 488 1.23 -33.18 11.99
C ARG A 488 1.59 -32.17 10.92
N ARG A 489 1.28 -30.90 11.16
CA ARG A 489 1.63 -29.81 10.26
C ARG A 489 3.13 -29.59 10.23
N LYS A 490 3.69 -29.44 9.02
CA LYS A 490 5.10 -29.07 8.80
C LYS A 490 5.25 -27.68 8.21
N LYS A 491 4.36 -27.31 7.28
CA LYS A 491 4.35 -26.00 6.64
C LYS A 491 2.92 -25.64 6.21
N GLY A 492 2.54 -24.38 6.24
CA GLY A 492 1.20 -23.88 5.92
C GLY A 492 0.35 -23.59 7.16
N PHE A 493 -0.96 -23.47 6.96
CA PHE A 493 -1.91 -22.99 7.98
C PHE A 493 -2.84 -24.09 8.46
N GLY A 494 -3.11 -24.11 9.77
CA GLY A 494 -4.01 -25.06 10.41
C GLY A 494 -3.55 -25.40 11.83
N PRO A 495 -4.19 -26.39 12.48
CA PRO A 495 -3.74 -26.89 13.77
C PRO A 495 -2.35 -27.50 13.69
N GLU A 496 -1.70 -27.74 14.84
CA GLU A 496 -0.40 -28.41 14.87
C GLU A 496 -0.50 -29.89 14.52
N GLU A 497 -1.52 -30.58 15.03
CA GLU A 497 -1.76 -31.99 14.85
C GLU A 497 -3.27 -32.28 14.78
N GLY A 498 -3.67 -33.37 14.14
CA GLY A 498 -5.07 -33.81 14.13
C GLY A 498 -5.37 -34.90 13.10
N TRP A 499 -6.57 -35.46 13.18
CA TRP A 499 -7.05 -36.51 12.29
C TRP A 499 -7.85 -35.95 11.11
N VAL A 500 -7.40 -36.25 9.89
CA VAL A 500 -8.01 -35.81 8.63
C VAL A 500 -8.51 -37.00 7.80
N SER A 501 -9.36 -36.72 6.83
CA SER A 501 -9.71 -37.70 5.80
C SER A 501 -8.87 -37.45 4.55
N SER A 502 -8.29 -38.50 3.98
CA SER A 502 -7.60 -38.41 2.68
C SER A 502 -8.56 -38.07 1.55
N GLU A 503 -9.82 -38.49 1.67
CA GLU A 503 -10.88 -38.29 0.68
C GLU A 503 -12.23 -37.95 1.35
N VAL A 504 -13.02 -37.10 0.71
CA VAL A 504 -14.41 -36.79 1.10
C VAL A 504 -15.30 -36.88 -0.13
N LYS A 505 -16.30 -37.79 -0.09
CA LYS A 505 -17.28 -38.00 -1.18
C LYS A 505 -16.63 -38.26 -2.56
N GLY A 506 -15.59 -39.08 -2.66
CA GLY A 506 -14.91 -39.34 -3.94
C GLY A 506 -13.83 -38.32 -4.30
N VAL A 507 -13.70 -37.23 -3.54
CA VAL A 507 -12.74 -36.15 -3.83
C VAL A 507 -11.55 -36.24 -2.87
N GLU A 508 -10.36 -36.41 -3.43
CA GLU A 508 -9.10 -36.39 -2.70
C GLU A 508 -8.87 -35.00 -2.07
N ILE A 509 -8.76 -34.96 -0.74
CA ILE A 509 -8.54 -33.72 0.03
C ILE A 509 -7.08 -33.59 0.47
N VAL A 510 -6.40 -34.72 0.69
CA VAL A 510 -5.00 -34.77 1.09
C VAL A 510 -4.29 -35.78 0.20
N ALA A 511 -3.22 -35.35 -0.45
CA ALA A 511 -2.48 -36.13 -1.44
C ALA A 511 -1.02 -36.33 -1.02
N LYS A 512 -0.39 -37.41 -1.48
CA LYS A 512 1.04 -37.64 -1.28
C LYS A 512 1.86 -36.65 -2.12
N VAL A 513 2.99 -36.21 -1.60
CA VAL A 513 3.99 -35.52 -2.41
C VAL A 513 4.80 -36.56 -3.18
N GLU A 514 4.94 -36.37 -4.49
CA GLU A 514 5.51 -37.40 -5.37
C GLU A 514 7.04 -37.36 -5.44
N ASN A 515 7.61 -36.16 -5.51
CA ASN A 515 9.04 -35.95 -5.68
C ASN A 515 9.47 -34.57 -5.16
N VAL A 516 10.78 -34.34 -5.07
CA VAL A 516 11.34 -33.08 -4.55
C VAL A 516 10.89 -31.87 -5.38
N PRO A 517 10.92 -31.88 -6.73
CA PRO A 517 10.35 -30.79 -7.53
C PRO A 517 8.90 -30.44 -7.20
N SER A 518 8.05 -31.42 -6.88
CA SER A 518 6.65 -31.18 -6.50
C SER A 518 6.52 -30.28 -5.26
N ILE A 519 7.46 -30.35 -4.31
CA ILE A 519 7.45 -29.45 -3.14
C ILE A 519 7.52 -27.99 -3.59
N SER A 520 8.46 -27.67 -4.48
CA SER A 520 8.64 -26.32 -5.00
C SER A 520 7.44 -25.84 -5.81
N VAL A 521 6.84 -26.72 -6.62
CA VAL A 521 5.63 -26.40 -7.40
C VAL A 521 4.45 -26.09 -6.48
N ILE A 522 4.21 -26.90 -5.46
CA ILE A 522 3.13 -26.69 -4.49
C ILE A 522 3.33 -25.36 -3.74
N VAL A 523 4.56 -25.06 -3.32
CA VAL A 523 4.89 -23.77 -2.69
C VAL A 523 4.62 -22.61 -3.67
N ALA A 524 5.04 -22.72 -4.93
CA ALA A 524 4.81 -21.68 -5.94
C ALA A 524 3.32 -21.45 -6.21
N GLU A 525 2.52 -22.51 -6.35
CA GLU A 525 1.06 -22.41 -6.51
C GLU A 525 0.39 -21.81 -5.27
N SER A 526 0.89 -22.13 -4.07
CA SER A 526 0.40 -21.50 -2.83
C SER A 526 0.60 -19.99 -2.82
N TYR A 527 1.77 -19.52 -3.29
CA TYR A 527 2.04 -18.09 -3.42
C TYR A 527 1.21 -17.44 -4.52
N LYS A 528 1.06 -18.10 -5.67
CA LYS A 528 0.23 -17.59 -6.77
C LYS A 528 -1.22 -17.37 -6.32
N LYS A 529 -1.78 -18.33 -5.58
CA LYS A 529 -3.13 -18.21 -5.01
C LYS A 529 -3.21 -17.10 -3.96
N LEU A 530 -2.21 -17.04 -3.07
CA LEU A 530 -2.11 -15.97 -2.08
C LEU A 530 -2.12 -14.59 -2.75
N PHE A 531 -1.37 -14.41 -3.83
CA PHE A 531 -1.32 -13.14 -4.56
C PHE A 531 -2.58 -12.86 -5.39
N SER A 532 -3.27 -13.88 -5.90
CA SER A 532 -4.55 -13.67 -6.60
C SER A 532 -5.65 -13.20 -5.67
N ASP A 533 -5.61 -13.57 -4.39
CA ASP A 533 -6.61 -13.13 -3.39
C ASP A 533 -6.36 -11.69 -2.90
N ILE A 534 -5.18 -11.13 -3.19
CA ILE A 534 -4.75 -9.78 -2.79
C ILE A 534 -5.10 -8.73 -3.85
N MET A 535 -5.06 -9.12 -5.12
CA MET A 535 -5.48 -8.31 -6.29
C MET A 535 -7.00 -8.24 -6.39
#